data_AF-A0A9Q1R244-F1
#
_entry.id   AF-A0A9Q1R244-F1
#
_cell.length_a   1.000
_cell.length_b   1.000
_cell.length_c   1.000
_cell.angle_alpha   90.00
_cell.angle_beta   90.00
_cell.angle_gamma   90.00
#
_symmetry.space_group_name_H-M   'P 1'
#
loop_
_entity.id
_entity.type
_entity.pdbx_description
1 polymer ?
#
loop_
_entity_poly.entity_id
_entity_poly.type
_entity_poly.pdbx_seq_one_letter_code
_entity_poly.pdbx_strand_id
1 'polypeptide(L)'
;MYRSKDFIKWVKAKHPLHSTAGTGNWECPDFYPISLQGTNGVDQYGEEHKYVLTNNMDVTRFGYYTIGKYDTKKDRFIPDNGSIDSWKGLRLDYGNFYATKSFYDPSKNRRVIWAWANESDIQPEDAIAKGWAGIQLIPRKVWLDSSGKQLVQWPVEELDALRTQKVQLSNKNLNNGEKVEVTGITPAQADVEVTFSFASLDKAESFDPTWADLYAQDVCALKGSNVQGQLGPFGLATLASQNLEENTPVFFRIFKAQQNYKVLMCSDATRLIIQWWKVLVPVGRHA
;
A
#
# COMPACT_ATOMS: atom_id res chain seq x y z
N MET A 1 17.75 -16.32 13.63
CA MET A 1 19.02 -15.66 13.27
C MET A 1 20.15 -16.67 13.30
N TYR A 2 21.02 -16.62 12.29
CA TYR A 2 22.20 -17.46 12.15
C TYR A 2 23.41 -16.55 11.89
N ARG A 3 24.59 -17.01 12.29
CA ARG A 3 25.86 -16.31 12.06
C ARG A 3 26.81 -17.21 11.30
N SER A 4 27.61 -16.62 10.41
CA SER A 4 28.66 -17.31 9.68
C SER A 4 29.82 -16.36 9.40
N LYS A 5 31.05 -16.89 9.39
CA LYS A 5 32.25 -16.15 8.98
C LYS A 5 32.62 -16.38 7.52
N ASP A 6 32.12 -17.47 6.93
CA ASP A 6 32.47 -17.94 5.58
C ASP A 6 31.25 -18.07 4.65
N PHE A 7 30.06 -17.76 5.14
CA PHE A 7 28.77 -17.90 4.45
C PHE A 7 28.37 -19.35 4.11
N ILE A 8 29.13 -20.35 4.61
CA ILE A 8 28.91 -21.78 4.38
C ILE A 8 28.48 -22.47 5.68
N LYS A 9 29.22 -22.26 6.77
CA LYS A 9 28.94 -22.86 8.08
C LYS A 9 28.15 -21.87 8.91
N TRP A 10 26.91 -22.22 9.23
CA TRP A 10 25.97 -21.37 9.95
C TRP A 10 25.73 -21.89 11.37
N VAL A 11 25.91 -21.02 12.36
CA VAL A 11 25.61 -21.32 13.76
C VAL A 11 24.37 -20.55 14.18
N LYS A 12 23.36 -21.27 14.69
CA LYS A 12 22.14 -20.66 15.22
C LYS A 12 22.47 -19.81 16.44
N ALA A 13 22.01 -18.56 16.47
CA ALA A 13 22.15 -17.72 17.65
C ALA A 13 21.31 -18.25 18.81
N LYS A 14 21.74 -17.99 20.06
CA LYS A 14 21.01 -18.40 21.28
C LYS A 14 19.64 -17.72 21.43
N HIS A 15 19.39 -16.69 20.62
CA HIS A 15 18.19 -15.88 20.68
C HIS A 15 17.85 -15.30 19.30
N PRO A 16 16.58 -14.90 19.05
CA PRO A 16 16.20 -14.27 17.78
C PRO A 16 16.80 -12.86 17.64
N LEU A 17 16.73 -12.28 16.44
CA LEU A 17 17.03 -10.86 16.25
C LEU A 17 15.96 -10.01 16.96
N HIS A 18 14.70 -10.38 16.75
CA HIS A 18 13.51 -9.80 17.38
C HIS A 18 12.36 -10.81 17.34
N SER A 19 11.34 -10.62 18.18
CA SER A 19 10.13 -11.44 18.21
C SER A 19 9.03 -10.76 19.01
N THR A 20 7.77 -10.90 18.57
CA THR A 20 6.61 -10.38 19.29
C THR A 20 5.49 -11.42 19.41
N ALA A 21 5.02 -11.62 20.64
CA ALA A 21 3.98 -12.60 20.95
C ALA A 21 2.64 -12.24 20.30
N GLY A 22 1.83 -13.25 20.00
CA GLY A 22 0.47 -13.06 19.47
C GLY A 22 0.39 -12.62 18.00
N THR A 23 1.49 -12.65 17.26
CA THR A 23 1.52 -12.23 15.84
C THR A 23 1.47 -13.38 14.83
N GLY A 24 1.59 -14.63 15.29
CA GLY A 24 1.66 -15.81 14.43
C GLY A 24 3.03 -15.99 13.79
N ASN A 25 3.07 -16.69 12.65
CA ASN A 25 4.30 -16.91 11.90
C ASN A 25 4.72 -15.66 11.13
N TRP A 26 6.01 -15.34 11.19
CA TRP A 26 6.62 -14.30 10.37
C TRP A 26 7.19 -14.92 9.11
N GLU A 27 6.64 -14.52 7.97
CA GLU A 27 7.09 -14.92 6.65
C GLU A 27 7.92 -13.81 6.00
N CYS A 28 8.83 -14.22 5.10
CA CYS A 28 9.65 -13.32 4.30
C CYS A 28 10.26 -12.15 5.10
N PRO A 29 10.94 -12.38 6.25
CA PRO A 29 11.55 -11.30 7.00
C PRO A 29 12.57 -10.56 6.14
N ASP A 30 12.64 -9.25 6.31
CA ASP A 30 13.67 -8.39 5.72
C ASP A 30 14.20 -7.44 6.79
N PHE A 31 15.51 -7.22 6.79
CA PHE A 31 16.19 -6.41 7.80
C PHE A 31 17.32 -5.61 7.17
N TYR A 32 17.19 -4.29 7.19
CA TYR A 32 18.11 -3.41 6.48
C TYR A 32 18.29 -2.05 7.16
N PRO A 33 19.45 -1.40 6.99
CA PRO A 33 19.68 -0.04 7.43
C PRO A 33 18.95 0.96 6.53
N ILE A 34 18.61 2.12 7.09
CA ILE A 34 17.97 3.21 6.36
C ILE A 34 18.60 4.56 6.72
N SER A 35 18.75 5.43 5.72
CA SER A 35 19.27 6.78 5.93
C SER A 35 18.31 7.60 6.79
N LEU A 36 18.85 8.39 7.71
CA LEU A 36 18.09 9.34 8.52
C LEU A 36 17.73 10.61 7.74
N GLN A 37 18.40 10.86 6.62
CA GLN A 37 18.24 12.06 5.82
C GLN A 37 18.24 11.74 4.32
N GLY A 38 17.47 12.53 3.57
CA GLY A 38 17.33 12.35 2.12
C GLY A 38 16.58 11.07 1.75
N THR A 39 16.75 10.65 0.49
CA THR A 39 16.00 9.53 -0.09
C THR A 39 16.89 8.37 -0.52
N ASN A 40 18.19 8.43 -0.25
CA ASN A 40 19.14 7.40 -0.67
C ASN A 40 19.01 6.15 0.20
N GLY A 41 19.23 5.00 -0.43
CA GLY A 41 19.39 3.73 0.25
C GLY A 41 20.75 3.63 0.93
N VAL A 42 20.84 2.73 1.90
CA VAL A 42 22.06 2.45 2.67
C VAL A 42 22.28 0.94 2.69
N ASP A 43 23.57 0.56 2.64
CA ASP A 43 24.06 -0.81 2.81
C ASP A 43 25.16 -0.92 3.88
N GLN A 44 25.47 0.21 4.53
CA GLN A 44 26.39 0.27 5.66
C GLN A 44 25.63 -0.03 6.95
N TYR A 45 26.23 -0.90 7.77
CA TYR A 45 25.71 -1.28 9.07
C TYR A 45 26.52 -0.57 10.14
N GLY A 46 25.82 0.12 11.03
CA GLY A 46 26.39 0.84 12.16
C GLY A 46 25.31 1.32 13.14
N GLU A 47 25.73 1.81 14.29
CA GLU A 47 24.82 2.30 15.35
C GLU A 47 24.24 3.70 15.01
N GLU A 48 24.82 4.39 14.02
CA GLU A 48 24.40 5.67 13.47
C GLU A 48 23.18 5.59 12.54
N HIS A 49 22.84 4.38 12.07
CA HIS A 49 21.70 4.14 11.20
C HIS A 49 20.47 3.69 12.00
N LYS A 50 19.29 4.02 11.48
CA LYS A 50 18.06 3.29 11.83
C LYS A 50 17.97 2.03 10.99
N TYR A 51 17.19 1.09 11.49
CA TYR A 51 16.93 -0.17 10.82
C TYR A 51 15.44 -0.37 10.65
N VAL A 52 15.08 -0.98 9.53
CA VAL A 52 13.73 -1.44 9.26
C VAL A 52 13.73 -2.95 9.40
N LEU A 53 12.77 -3.46 10.17
CA LEU A 53 12.43 -4.87 10.21
C LEU A 53 11.04 -5.03 9.60
N THR A 54 10.95 -5.71 8.46
CA THR A 54 9.68 -6.02 7.81
C THR A 54 9.36 -7.50 7.99
N ASN A 55 8.10 -7.82 8.27
CA ASN A 55 7.60 -9.19 8.35
C ASN A 55 6.25 -9.29 7.67
N ASN A 56 6.04 -10.34 6.90
CA ASN A 56 4.79 -10.64 6.24
C ASN A 56 4.05 -11.65 7.12
N MET A 57 2.89 -11.28 7.66
CA MET A 57 2.19 -12.11 8.64
C MET A 57 1.36 -13.17 7.94
N ASP A 58 1.57 -14.44 8.27
CA ASP A 58 0.81 -15.57 7.71
C ASP A 58 -0.69 -15.44 7.99
N VAL A 59 -1.02 -15.02 9.22
CA VAL A 59 -2.42 -14.93 9.71
C VAL A 59 -3.21 -13.81 9.02
N THR A 60 -2.65 -12.61 8.92
CA THR A 60 -3.38 -11.45 8.39
C THR A 60 -3.13 -11.20 6.91
N ARG A 61 -2.14 -11.89 6.31
CA ARG A 61 -1.72 -11.72 4.92
C ARG A 61 -1.30 -10.28 4.56
N PHE A 62 -0.72 -9.55 5.52
CA PHE A 62 -0.16 -8.21 5.31
C PHE A 62 1.33 -8.14 5.65
N GLY A 63 2.06 -7.27 4.92
CA GLY A 63 3.45 -6.89 5.22
C GLY A 63 3.53 -5.72 6.18
N TYR A 64 3.94 -5.97 7.43
CA TYR A 64 4.16 -4.96 8.46
C TYR A 64 5.62 -4.61 8.56
N TYR A 65 5.91 -3.41 9.06
CA TYR A 65 7.26 -3.04 9.40
C TYR A 65 7.34 -2.23 10.69
N THR A 66 8.52 -2.31 11.30
CA THR A 66 8.91 -1.45 12.41
C THR A 66 10.23 -0.76 12.09
N ILE A 67 10.39 0.44 12.65
CA ILE A 67 11.63 1.21 12.56
C ILE A 67 12.26 1.22 13.95
N GLY A 68 13.57 1.03 14.03
CA GLY A 68 14.26 0.94 15.31
C GLY A 68 15.77 0.96 15.20
N LYS A 69 16.42 0.52 16.28
CA LYS A 69 17.87 0.42 16.39
C LYS A 69 18.33 -1.02 16.37
N TYR A 70 19.53 -1.24 15.88
CA TYR A 70 20.21 -2.52 15.97
C TYR A 70 21.35 -2.43 16.99
N ASP A 71 21.20 -3.11 18.13
CA ASP A 71 22.25 -3.28 19.12
C ASP A 71 23.21 -4.36 18.60
N THR A 72 24.31 -3.92 17.98
CA THR A 72 25.31 -4.81 17.36
C THR A 72 26.04 -5.69 18.38
N LYS A 73 26.12 -5.27 19.65
CA LYS A 73 26.78 -6.01 20.73
C LYS A 73 25.90 -7.14 21.24
N LYS A 74 24.60 -6.90 21.37
CA LYS A 74 23.62 -7.90 21.81
C LYS A 74 23.00 -8.67 20.65
N ASP A 75 23.20 -8.21 19.42
CA ASP A 75 22.60 -8.75 18.20
C ASP A 75 21.07 -8.78 18.30
N ARG A 76 20.51 -7.60 18.57
CA ARG A 76 19.08 -7.36 18.81
C ARG A 76 18.58 -6.17 18.03
N PHE A 77 17.43 -6.34 17.41
CA PHE A 77 16.64 -5.21 16.94
C PHE A 77 15.70 -4.72 18.04
N ILE A 78 15.63 -3.41 18.22
CA ILE A 78 14.82 -2.74 19.24
C ILE A 78 13.96 -1.70 18.52
N PRO A 79 12.63 -1.93 18.36
CA PRO A 79 11.74 -0.95 17.77
C PRO A 79 11.79 0.39 18.51
N ASP A 80 11.69 1.49 17.76
CA ASP A 80 11.57 2.83 18.33
C ASP A 80 10.25 2.97 19.09
N ASN A 81 10.21 3.89 20.07
CA ASN A 81 8.98 4.25 20.74
C ASN A 81 7.93 4.75 19.72
N GLY A 82 6.72 4.19 19.76
CA GLY A 82 5.65 4.47 18.81
C GLY A 82 5.67 3.62 17.53
N SER A 83 6.71 2.82 17.29
CA SER A 83 6.72 1.83 16.22
C SER A 83 5.98 0.57 16.69
N ILE A 84 4.65 0.58 16.56
CA ILE A 84 3.77 -0.50 17.02
C ILE A 84 4.12 -1.81 16.31
N ASP A 85 4.53 -2.81 17.07
CA ASP A 85 4.93 -4.12 16.57
C ASP A 85 3.82 -5.17 16.76
N SER A 86 2.67 -4.91 16.14
CA SER A 86 1.49 -5.79 16.17
C SER A 86 0.64 -5.57 14.92
N TRP A 87 -0.55 -6.17 14.84
CA TRP A 87 -1.46 -5.98 13.70
C TRP A 87 -2.01 -4.55 13.56
N LYS A 88 -1.80 -3.69 14.57
CA LYS A 88 -2.08 -2.24 14.54
C LYS A 88 -0.88 -1.41 14.06
N GLY A 89 0.23 -2.05 13.71
CA GLY A 89 1.44 -1.41 13.19
C GLY A 89 1.31 -0.88 11.77
N LEU A 90 2.37 -0.21 11.33
CA LEU A 90 2.48 0.30 9.96
C LEU A 90 2.67 -0.84 8.97
N ARG A 91 2.10 -0.66 7.77
CA ARG A 91 2.20 -1.60 6.66
C ARG A 91 2.93 -0.96 5.50
N LEU A 92 3.60 -1.78 4.70
CA LEU A 92 4.19 -1.32 3.44
C LEU A 92 3.11 -0.95 2.42
N ASP A 93 1.97 -1.63 2.44
CA ASP A 93 0.81 -1.29 1.63
C ASP A 93 -0.45 -1.72 2.39
N TYR A 94 -1.57 -1.05 2.11
CA TYR A 94 -2.85 -1.29 2.78
C TYR A 94 -3.83 -2.08 1.89
N GLY A 95 -3.43 -2.45 0.67
CA GLY A 95 -4.14 -3.36 -0.22
C GLY A 95 -3.46 -4.73 -0.35
N ASN A 96 -3.48 -5.29 -1.56
CA ASN A 96 -2.89 -6.60 -1.88
C ASN A 96 -1.39 -6.48 -2.17
N PHE A 97 -0.57 -6.72 -1.15
CA PHE A 97 0.89 -6.55 -1.18
C PHE A 97 1.55 -7.48 -0.16
N TYR A 98 2.11 -8.59 -0.64
CA TYR A 98 2.59 -9.66 0.21
C TYR A 98 3.96 -10.19 -0.20
N ALA A 99 4.55 -11.02 0.68
CA ALA A 99 5.86 -11.63 0.52
C ALA A 99 6.95 -10.62 0.10
N THR A 100 6.94 -9.46 0.76
CA THR A 100 7.79 -8.33 0.41
C THR A 100 9.27 -8.60 0.62
N LYS A 101 10.11 -8.06 -0.26
CA LYS A 101 11.57 -8.17 -0.13
C LYS A 101 12.26 -6.98 -0.80
N SER A 102 13.25 -6.42 -0.12
CA SER A 102 14.06 -5.33 -0.65
C SER A 102 15.48 -5.77 -0.98
N PHE A 103 16.14 -4.96 -1.80
CA PHE A 103 17.58 -5.01 -2.03
C PHE A 103 18.13 -3.59 -2.17
N TYR A 104 19.43 -3.44 -1.94
CA TYR A 104 20.14 -2.19 -2.22
C TYR A 104 20.64 -2.19 -3.67
N ASP A 105 20.30 -1.13 -4.39
CA ASP A 105 20.80 -0.83 -5.73
C ASP A 105 21.97 0.17 -5.60
N PRO A 106 23.22 -0.30 -5.67
CA PRO A 106 24.40 0.55 -5.55
C PRO A 106 24.59 1.46 -6.77
N SER A 107 24.03 1.11 -7.93
CA SER A 107 24.17 1.91 -9.14
C SER A 107 23.44 3.25 -9.05
N LYS A 108 22.34 3.28 -8.28
CA LYS A 108 21.50 4.47 -8.06
C LYS A 108 21.39 4.88 -6.60
N ASN A 109 22.18 4.29 -5.71
CA ASN A 109 22.19 4.55 -4.28
C ASN A 109 20.78 4.54 -3.67
N ARG A 110 19.98 3.53 -3.96
CA ARG A 110 18.57 3.45 -3.52
C ARG A 110 18.24 2.05 -2.99
N ARG A 111 17.26 1.96 -2.10
CA ARG A 111 16.67 0.68 -1.71
C ARG A 111 15.41 0.48 -2.53
N VAL A 112 15.30 -0.68 -3.15
CA VAL A 112 14.15 -1.06 -3.99
C VAL A 112 13.42 -2.20 -3.31
N ILE A 113 12.10 -2.09 -3.21
CA ILE A 113 11.23 -3.14 -2.68
C ILE A 113 10.39 -3.77 -3.79
N TRP A 114 10.29 -5.09 -3.74
CA TRP A 114 9.42 -5.93 -4.54
C TRP A 114 8.34 -6.55 -3.66
N ALA A 115 7.19 -6.84 -4.28
CA ALA A 115 6.07 -7.48 -3.62
C ALA A 115 5.24 -8.28 -4.60
N TRP A 116 4.73 -9.40 -4.12
CA TRP A 116 3.78 -10.23 -4.80
C TRP A 116 2.36 -9.77 -4.49
N ALA A 117 1.53 -9.65 -5.51
CA ALA A 117 0.08 -9.58 -5.37
C ALA A 117 -0.51 -10.89 -5.88
N ASN A 118 -1.26 -11.57 -5.02
CA ASN A 118 -2.03 -12.74 -5.44
C ASN A 118 -3.31 -12.31 -6.16
N GLU A 119 -4.04 -13.26 -6.70
CA GLU A 119 -5.30 -12.96 -7.38
C GLU A 119 -6.39 -12.51 -6.41
N SER A 120 -7.37 -11.77 -6.94
CA SER A 120 -8.60 -11.40 -6.23
C SER A 120 -9.86 -11.88 -6.98
N ASP A 121 -9.67 -12.83 -7.90
CA ASP A 121 -10.72 -13.51 -8.68
C ASP A 121 -11.13 -14.86 -8.04
N ILE A 122 -11.96 -15.65 -8.73
CA ILE A 122 -12.47 -16.91 -8.19
C ILE A 122 -11.41 -18.01 -8.36
N GLN A 123 -10.99 -18.59 -7.25
CA GLN A 123 -9.97 -19.62 -7.21
C GLN A 123 -10.60 -21.01 -6.93
N PRO A 124 -10.20 -22.08 -7.66
CA PRO A 124 -9.16 -22.12 -8.69
C PRO A 124 -9.64 -21.90 -10.13
N GLU A 125 -10.94 -21.69 -10.36
CA GLU A 125 -11.57 -21.73 -11.69
C GLU A 125 -10.97 -20.70 -12.66
N ASP A 126 -10.86 -19.45 -12.23
CA ASP A 126 -10.37 -18.37 -13.10
C ASP A 126 -8.88 -18.54 -13.39
N ALA A 127 -8.09 -19.01 -12.42
CA ALA A 127 -6.67 -19.32 -12.61
C ALA A 127 -6.45 -20.43 -13.65
N ILE A 128 -7.27 -21.48 -13.62
CA ILE A 128 -7.23 -22.57 -14.60
C ILE A 128 -7.65 -22.04 -15.98
N ALA A 129 -8.73 -21.27 -16.04
CA ALA A 129 -9.26 -20.74 -17.29
C ALA A 129 -8.29 -19.77 -18.00
N LYS A 130 -7.64 -18.87 -17.24
CA LYS A 130 -6.69 -17.89 -17.80
C LYS A 130 -5.27 -18.44 -17.94
N GLY A 131 -4.94 -19.54 -17.26
CA GLY A 131 -3.67 -20.27 -17.38
C GLY A 131 -2.49 -19.68 -16.60
N TRP A 132 -2.73 -18.71 -15.70
CA TRP A 132 -1.70 -18.08 -14.87
C TRP A 132 -2.29 -17.51 -13.58
N ALA A 133 -1.46 -17.27 -12.56
CA ALA A 133 -1.85 -16.60 -11.31
C ALA A 133 -0.64 -15.95 -10.63
N GLY A 134 -0.87 -14.77 -10.05
CA GLY A 134 0.11 -13.97 -9.32
C GLY A 134 0.87 -13.00 -10.22
N ILE A 135 1.03 -11.77 -9.74
CA ILE A 135 1.86 -10.74 -10.37
C ILE A 135 2.88 -10.17 -9.38
N GLN A 136 3.98 -9.65 -9.90
CA GLN A 136 4.83 -8.74 -9.14
C GLN A 136 4.33 -7.31 -9.37
N LEU A 137 4.26 -6.54 -8.28
CA LEU A 137 3.94 -5.12 -8.36
C LEU A 137 5.14 -4.34 -8.88
N ILE A 138 4.89 -3.15 -9.43
CA ILE A 138 5.96 -2.26 -9.91
C ILE A 138 6.92 -1.99 -8.75
N PRO A 139 8.24 -2.18 -8.93
CA PRO A 139 9.22 -1.96 -7.88
C PRO A 139 9.16 -0.53 -7.35
N ARG A 140 9.31 -0.37 -6.05
CA ARG A 140 9.25 0.95 -5.39
C ARG A 140 10.58 1.28 -4.75
N LYS A 141 11.07 2.51 -4.95
CA LYS A 141 12.11 3.09 -4.10
C LYS A 141 11.51 3.33 -2.71
N VAL A 142 12.26 3.01 -1.66
CA VAL A 142 11.83 3.23 -0.26
C VAL A 142 12.87 4.03 0.51
N TRP A 143 12.40 4.98 1.33
CA TRP A 143 13.23 5.79 2.22
C TRP A 143 12.47 6.19 3.49
N LEU A 144 13.18 6.74 4.47
CA LEU A 144 12.59 7.19 5.72
C LEU A 144 11.94 8.58 5.54
N ASP A 145 10.70 8.74 5.99
CA ASP A 145 10.07 10.06 6.03
C ASP A 145 10.87 11.02 6.92
N SER A 146 10.82 12.32 6.63
CA SER A 146 11.50 13.36 7.41
C SER A 146 11.10 13.38 8.89
N SER A 147 9.89 12.93 9.25
CA SER A 147 9.48 12.76 10.66
C SER A 147 10.19 11.62 11.39
N GLY A 148 10.81 10.69 10.65
CA GLY A 148 11.46 9.50 11.18
C GLY A 148 10.50 8.41 11.70
N LYS A 149 9.19 8.55 11.44
CA LYS A 149 8.13 7.68 12.00
C LYS A 149 7.56 6.65 11.01
N GLN A 150 7.76 6.84 9.71
CA GLN A 150 7.22 5.97 8.67
C GLN A 150 8.15 5.94 7.46
N LEU A 151 7.95 4.95 6.60
CA LEU A 151 8.58 4.86 5.30
C LEU A 151 7.75 5.58 4.23
N VAL A 152 8.46 6.16 3.27
CA VAL A 152 7.87 6.67 2.03
C VAL A 152 8.28 5.75 0.90
N GLN A 153 7.34 5.52 -0.03
CA GLN A 153 7.56 4.73 -1.22
C GLN A 153 7.17 5.51 -2.46
N TRP A 154 7.89 5.27 -3.55
CA TRP A 154 7.56 5.81 -4.87
C TRP A 154 7.96 4.79 -5.94
N PRO A 155 7.18 4.61 -7.02
CA PRO A 155 7.61 3.78 -8.14
C PRO A 155 9.02 4.17 -8.62
N VAL A 156 9.80 3.19 -9.05
CA VAL A 156 11.14 3.48 -9.59
C VAL A 156 11.04 4.38 -10.83
N GLU A 157 11.95 5.34 -10.95
CA GLU A 157 11.95 6.35 -12.03
C GLU A 157 12.05 5.76 -13.45
N GLU A 158 12.53 4.52 -13.58
CA GLU A 158 12.53 3.81 -14.86
C GLU A 158 11.12 3.58 -15.42
N LEU A 159 10.09 3.56 -14.56
CA LEU A 159 8.70 3.44 -15.00
C LEU A 159 8.30 4.61 -15.93
N ASP A 160 8.88 5.80 -15.72
CA ASP A 160 8.57 6.99 -16.49
C ASP A 160 8.88 6.82 -17.98
N ALA A 161 9.80 5.91 -18.34
CA ALA A 161 10.14 5.61 -19.72
C ALA A 161 8.99 4.94 -20.50
N LEU A 162 7.98 4.40 -19.81
CA LEU A 162 6.77 3.84 -20.43
C LEU A 162 5.69 4.89 -20.72
N ARG A 163 5.83 6.12 -20.19
CA ARG A 163 4.88 7.20 -20.41
C ARG A 163 4.95 7.65 -21.88
N THR A 164 3.81 7.72 -22.55
CA THR A 164 3.70 8.11 -23.96
C THR A 164 3.05 9.50 -24.11
N GLN A 165 1.78 9.55 -24.47
CA GLN A 165 1.03 10.80 -24.61
C GLN A 165 0.67 11.35 -23.22
N LYS A 166 1.07 12.60 -22.97
CA LYS A 166 0.67 13.32 -21.76
C LYS A 166 -0.64 14.08 -22.02
N VAL A 167 -1.65 13.79 -21.22
CA VAL A 167 -2.86 14.61 -21.10
C VAL A 167 -2.78 15.40 -19.81
N GLN A 168 -3.07 16.70 -19.85
CA GLN A 168 -3.00 17.56 -18.68
C GLN A 168 -4.27 18.38 -18.54
N LEU A 169 -4.86 18.33 -17.34
CA LEU A 169 -5.95 19.19 -16.91
C LEU A 169 -5.42 20.05 -15.76
N SER A 170 -5.67 21.36 -15.82
CA SER A 170 -5.22 22.31 -14.79
C SER A 170 -6.36 23.23 -14.39
N ASN A 171 -6.41 23.61 -13.11
CA ASN A 171 -7.37 24.57 -12.55
C ASN A 171 -8.83 24.23 -12.87
N LYS A 172 -9.16 22.93 -12.85
CA LYS A 172 -10.54 22.45 -12.99
C LYS A 172 -11.22 22.50 -11.63
N ASN A 173 -12.23 23.37 -11.53
CA ASN A 173 -13.12 23.40 -10.37
C ASN A 173 -14.10 22.23 -10.47
N LEU A 174 -14.17 21.42 -9.43
CA LEU A 174 -15.13 20.33 -9.30
C LEU A 174 -16.23 20.77 -8.34
N ASN A 175 -17.46 20.90 -8.83
CA ASN A 175 -18.63 21.11 -7.99
C ASN A 175 -19.03 19.81 -7.27
N ASN A 176 -19.89 19.93 -6.26
CA ASN A 176 -20.34 18.75 -5.52
C ASN A 176 -21.05 17.75 -6.45
N GLY A 177 -20.57 16.51 -6.46
CA GLY A 177 -21.07 15.43 -7.31
C GLY A 177 -20.63 15.51 -8.78
N GLU A 178 -19.86 16.53 -9.16
CA GLU A 178 -19.33 16.67 -10.52
C GLU A 178 -18.29 15.59 -10.82
N LYS A 179 -18.32 15.08 -12.04
CA LYS A 179 -17.34 14.14 -12.57
C LYS A 179 -16.79 14.72 -13.86
N VAL A 180 -15.46 14.70 -13.98
CA VAL A 180 -14.76 15.16 -15.18
C VAL A 180 -14.06 13.96 -15.79
N GLU A 181 -14.47 13.61 -17.00
CA GLU A 181 -13.82 12.56 -17.77
C GLU A 181 -12.46 13.05 -18.28
N VAL A 182 -11.45 12.20 -18.16
CA VAL A 182 -10.12 12.43 -18.76
C VAL A 182 -10.07 11.67 -20.08
N THR A 183 -10.15 12.42 -21.18
CA THR A 183 -10.09 11.85 -22.54
C THR A 183 -8.67 11.89 -23.12
N GLY A 184 -8.41 11.12 -24.18
CA GLY A 184 -7.12 11.10 -24.86
C GLY A 184 -6.04 10.25 -24.18
N ILE A 185 -6.44 9.31 -23.33
CA ILE A 185 -5.56 8.30 -22.70
C ILE A 185 -6.03 6.89 -23.04
N THR A 186 -5.24 5.87 -22.69
CA THR A 186 -5.65 4.46 -22.66
C THR A 186 -5.99 4.08 -21.21
N PRO A 187 -7.26 4.11 -20.76
CA PRO A 187 -7.60 4.08 -19.33
C PRO A 187 -7.21 2.79 -18.60
N ALA A 188 -7.13 1.66 -19.32
CA ALA A 188 -6.71 0.38 -18.75
C ALA A 188 -5.20 0.30 -18.49
N GLN A 189 -4.40 1.21 -19.07
CA GLN A 189 -2.95 1.26 -18.89
C GLN A 189 -2.48 2.71 -18.97
N ALA A 190 -2.61 3.43 -17.86
CA ALA A 190 -2.20 4.82 -17.74
C ALA A 190 -1.55 5.07 -16.38
N ASP A 191 -0.71 6.11 -16.33
CA ASP A 191 -0.15 6.65 -15.11
C ASP A 191 -0.76 8.04 -14.86
N VAL A 192 -1.39 8.22 -13.71
CA VAL A 192 -2.23 9.40 -13.41
C VAL A 192 -1.78 10.02 -12.09
N GLU A 193 -1.27 11.25 -12.18
CA GLU A 193 -0.97 12.09 -11.03
C GLU A 193 -2.00 13.20 -10.92
N VAL A 194 -2.58 13.39 -9.73
CA VAL A 194 -3.59 14.43 -9.47
C VAL A 194 -3.26 15.18 -8.17
N THR A 195 -3.46 16.48 -8.19
CA THR A 195 -3.38 17.34 -7.00
C THR A 195 -4.73 17.97 -6.74
N PHE A 196 -5.27 17.78 -5.54
CA PHE A 196 -6.50 18.42 -5.09
C PHE A 196 -6.18 19.61 -4.19
N SER A 197 -6.78 20.77 -4.47
CA SER A 197 -6.61 21.99 -3.70
C SER A 197 -7.96 22.49 -3.18
N PHE A 198 -7.98 22.99 -1.94
CA PHE A 198 -9.17 23.53 -1.30
C PHE A 198 -8.90 24.97 -0.87
N ALA A 199 -9.88 25.86 -1.08
CA ALA A 199 -9.80 27.23 -0.59
C ALA A 199 -9.84 27.30 0.96
N SER A 200 -10.57 26.38 1.58
CA SER A 200 -10.62 26.19 3.04
C SER A 200 -11.03 24.76 3.38
N LEU A 201 -10.60 24.30 4.57
CA LEU A 201 -10.99 23.02 5.16
C LEU A 201 -12.08 23.16 6.24
N ASP A 202 -12.60 24.38 6.48
CA ASP A 202 -13.53 24.67 7.59
C ASP A 202 -14.84 23.86 7.53
N LYS A 203 -15.23 23.44 6.32
CA LYS A 203 -16.41 22.63 6.08
C LYS A 203 -16.19 21.13 6.32
N ALA A 204 -14.96 20.67 6.59
CA ALA A 204 -14.69 19.28 6.90
C ALA A 204 -15.61 18.78 8.02
N GLU A 205 -16.20 17.60 7.85
CA GLU A 205 -17.05 17.00 8.88
C GLU A 205 -16.20 16.58 10.09
N SER A 206 -16.76 16.61 11.31
CA SER A 206 -16.04 16.19 12.50
C SER A 206 -15.68 14.71 12.42
N PHE A 207 -14.44 14.38 12.83
CA PHE A 207 -14.03 12.99 13.01
C PHE A 207 -14.78 12.38 14.19
N ASP A 208 -15.48 11.27 13.96
CA ASP A 208 -16.15 10.54 15.03
C ASP A 208 -15.10 9.84 15.93
N PRO A 209 -15.05 10.16 17.24
CA PRO A 209 -14.08 9.56 18.15
C PRO A 209 -14.17 8.03 18.24
N THR A 210 -15.33 7.43 17.94
CA THR A 210 -15.51 5.97 17.93
C THR A 210 -14.68 5.29 16.84
N TRP A 211 -14.23 6.02 15.82
CA TRP A 211 -13.37 5.49 14.77
C TRP A 211 -11.89 5.48 15.13
N ALA A 212 -11.49 6.04 16.28
CA ALA A 212 -10.08 6.13 16.66
C ALA A 212 -9.38 4.77 16.77
N ASP A 213 -10.13 3.74 17.17
CA ASP A 213 -9.61 2.37 17.34
C ASP A 213 -9.92 1.44 16.15
N LEU A 214 -10.68 1.90 15.16
CA LEU A 214 -11.00 1.15 13.95
C LEU A 214 -9.82 1.09 12.98
N TYR A 215 -9.78 0.08 12.11
CA TYR A 215 -8.87 0.13 10.98
C TYR A 215 -9.41 1.12 9.94
N ALA A 216 -8.51 1.80 9.23
CA ALA A 216 -8.89 2.75 8.18
C ALA A 216 -9.81 2.11 7.12
N GLN A 217 -9.61 0.82 6.81
CA GLN A 217 -10.47 0.05 5.91
C GLN A 217 -11.93 -0.03 6.41
N ASP A 218 -12.15 -0.13 7.73
CA ASP A 218 -13.49 -0.23 8.31
C ASP A 218 -14.18 1.14 8.21
N VAL A 219 -13.42 2.22 8.41
CA VAL A 219 -13.92 3.58 8.18
C VAL A 219 -14.23 3.81 6.70
N CYS A 220 -13.41 3.29 5.77
CA CYS A 220 -13.71 3.31 4.34
C CYS A 220 -15.00 2.55 4.01
N ALA A 221 -15.27 1.42 4.67
CA ALA A 221 -16.52 0.69 4.48
C ALA A 221 -17.74 1.49 4.98
N LEU A 222 -17.61 2.19 6.10
CA LEU A 222 -18.67 3.07 6.64
C LEU A 222 -18.87 4.34 5.80
N LYS A 223 -17.79 4.87 5.22
CA LYS A 223 -17.73 6.12 4.46
C LYS A 223 -17.29 5.86 3.02
N GLY A 224 -17.91 4.87 2.38
CA GLY A 224 -17.59 4.43 1.01
C GLY A 224 -17.83 5.51 -0.06
N SER A 225 -17.53 5.19 -1.32
CA SER A 225 -17.57 6.14 -2.45
C SER A 225 -18.95 6.79 -2.71
N ASN A 226 -20.04 6.16 -2.26
CA ASN A 226 -21.42 6.65 -2.46
C ASN A 226 -21.99 7.41 -1.25
N VAL A 227 -21.27 7.47 -0.13
CA VAL A 227 -21.73 8.16 1.08
C VAL A 227 -21.34 9.63 0.97
N GLN A 228 -22.28 10.55 0.79
CA GLN A 228 -21.92 11.98 0.70
C GLN A 228 -21.31 12.47 2.03
N GLY A 229 -20.20 13.19 1.92
CA GLY A 229 -19.56 13.93 3.03
C GLY A 229 -19.33 15.38 2.63
N GLN A 230 -18.79 16.18 3.56
CA GLN A 230 -18.58 17.61 3.31
C GLN A 230 -17.32 17.87 2.48
N LEU A 231 -16.21 17.21 2.82
CA LEU A 231 -14.97 17.21 2.04
C LEU A 231 -14.60 15.76 1.70
N GLY A 232 -15.28 15.25 0.69
CA GLY A 232 -15.13 13.90 0.19
C GLY A 232 -16.44 13.13 0.15
N PRO A 233 -16.51 12.07 -0.67
CA PRO A 233 -15.38 11.47 -1.38
C PRO A 233 -14.98 12.29 -2.62
N PHE A 234 -13.68 12.56 -2.79
CA PHE A 234 -13.11 13.17 -3.99
C PHE A 234 -11.86 12.39 -4.41
N GLY A 235 -11.67 12.17 -5.70
CA GLY A 235 -10.63 11.26 -6.18
C GLY A 235 -10.77 10.89 -7.64
N LEU A 236 -10.35 9.68 -7.97
CA LEU A 236 -10.35 9.10 -9.30
C LEU A 236 -11.33 7.92 -9.36
N ALA A 237 -12.13 7.84 -10.42
CA ALA A 237 -12.83 6.62 -10.79
C ALA A 237 -11.95 5.88 -11.81
N THR A 238 -11.29 4.81 -11.37
CA THR A 238 -10.36 4.03 -12.21
C THR A 238 -11.07 2.79 -12.77
N LEU A 239 -10.53 2.24 -13.87
CA LEU A 239 -11.09 1.04 -14.55
C LEU A 239 -12.62 1.12 -14.72
N ALA A 240 -13.10 2.27 -15.18
CA ALA A 240 -14.52 2.59 -15.19
C ALA A 240 -15.17 2.31 -16.54
N SER A 241 -16.39 1.75 -16.53
CA SER A 241 -17.21 1.63 -17.73
C SER A 241 -17.80 2.99 -18.15
N GLN A 242 -18.24 3.11 -19.40
CA GLN A 242 -18.74 4.38 -19.97
C GLN A 242 -19.84 5.04 -19.12
N ASN A 243 -20.71 4.23 -18.50
CA ASN A 243 -21.81 4.71 -17.66
C ASN A 243 -21.51 4.62 -16.15
N LEU A 244 -20.27 4.29 -15.75
CA LEU A 244 -19.85 4.06 -14.38
C LEU A 244 -20.63 2.94 -13.66
N GLU A 245 -21.17 2.00 -14.43
CA GLU A 245 -21.79 0.77 -13.90
C GLU A 245 -20.74 -0.09 -13.19
N GLU A 246 -19.52 -0.10 -13.74
CA GLU A 246 -18.32 -0.66 -13.13
C GLU A 246 -17.30 0.46 -12.94
N ASN A 247 -16.63 0.48 -11.79
CA ASN A 247 -15.47 1.33 -11.51
C ASN A 247 -14.80 0.93 -10.19
N THR A 248 -13.55 1.37 -10.01
CA THR A 248 -12.81 1.31 -8.75
C THR A 248 -12.45 2.72 -8.30
N PRO A 249 -13.24 3.34 -7.40
CA PRO A 249 -12.92 4.65 -6.87
C PRO A 249 -11.70 4.60 -5.95
N VAL A 250 -10.70 5.41 -6.25
CA VAL A 250 -9.60 5.74 -5.32
C VAL A 250 -9.80 7.17 -4.88
N PHE A 251 -10.17 7.38 -3.63
CA PHE A 251 -10.64 8.68 -3.15
C PHE A 251 -10.13 9.03 -1.76
N PHE A 252 -10.24 10.32 -1.45
CA PHE A 252 -9.92 10.88 -0.16
C PHE A 252 -11.16 11.43 0.55
N ARG A 253 -11.06 11.50 1.87
CA ARG A 253 -11.93 12.28 2.75
C ARG A 253 -11.11 13.04 3.76
N ILE A 254 -11.58 14.23 4.12
CA ILE A 254 -10.94 15.07 5.15
C ILE A 254 -11.93 15.27 6.30
N PHE A 255 -11.47 14.95 7.51
CA PHE A 255 -12.21 15.11 8.75
C PHE A 255 -11.53 16.15 9.65
N LYS A 256 -12.33 16.94 10.37
CA LYS A 256 -11.86 17.84 11.43
C LYS A 256 -11.74 17.06 12.75
N ALA A 257 -10.54 16.97 13.30
CA ALA A 257 -10.31 16.45 14.65
C ALA A 257 -10.10 17.61 15.64
N GLN A 258 -9.85 17.30 16.92
CA GLN A 258 -9.78 18.31 17.98
C GLN A 258 -8.75 19.42 17.73
N GLN A 259 -7.57 19.09 17.19
CA GLN A 259 -6.46 20.03 17.00
C GLN A 259 -5.84 19.98 15.60
N ASN A 260 -6.34 19.11 14.73
CA ASN A 260 -5.80 18.90 13.39
C ASN A 260 -6.86 18.32 12.45
N TYR A 261 -6.46 18.00 11.23
CA TYR A 261 -7.28 17.28 10.27
C TYR A 261 -6.78 15.84 10.13
N LYS A 262 -7.71 14.91 9.89
CA LYS A 262 -7.41 13.53 9.51
C LYS A 262 -7.80 13.33 8.06
N VAL A 263 -6.89 12.77 7.28
CA VAL A 263 -7.13 12.42 5.87
C VAL A 263 -7.26 10.90 5.78
N LEU A 264 -8.38 10.44 5.22
CA LEU A 264 -8.62 9.04 4.92
C LEU A 264 -8.46 8.84 3.41
N MET A 265 -7.66 7.86 3.02
CA MET A 265 -7.56 7.40 1.63
C MET A 265 -8.23 6.03 1.54
N CYS A 266 -9.10 5.86 0.54
CA CYS A 266 -9.85 4.63 0.30
C CYS A 266 -9.66 4.15 -1.13
N SER A 267 -9.58 2.84 -1.31
CA SER A 267 -9.73 2.16 -2.61
C SER A 267 -10.96 1.28 -2.50
N ASP A 268 -12.03 1.66 -3.19
CA ASP A 268 -13.34 1.00 -3.10
C ASP A 268 -13.54 0.08 -4.31
N ALA A 269 -13.39 -1.22 -4.05
CA ALA A 269 -13.47 -2.28 -5.03
C ALA A 269 -14.89 -2.90 -5.14
N THR A 270 -15.89 -2.33 -4.45
CA THR A 270 -17.22 -2.97 -4.33
C THR A 270 -18.04 -3.02 -5.62
N ARG A 271 -17.66 -2.26 -6.65
CA ARG A 271 -18.35 -2.19 -7.96
C ARG A 271 -17.45 -2.61 -9.14
N LEU A 272 -16.47 -3.49 -8.87
CA LEU A 272 -15.47 -3.88 -9.85
C LEU A 272 -16.03 -4.70 -11.01
N ILE A 273 -16.95 -5.64 -10.75
CA ILE A 273 -17.46 -6.56 -11.76
C ILE A 273 -18.94 -6.85 -11.51
N ILE A 274 -19.80 -6.51 -12.47
CA ILE A 274 -21.15 -7.07 -12.55
C ILE A 274 -21.00 -8.41 -13.28
N GLN A 275 -20.67 -9.46 -12.54
CA GLN A 275 -20.69 -10.81 -13.09
C GLN A 275 -22.16 -11.14 -13.37
N TRP A 276 -22.58 -11.04 -14.64
CA TRP A 276 -23.92 -11.39 -15.05
C TRP A 276 -24.20 -12.84 -14.63
N TRP A 277 -25.02 -13.02 -13.59
CA TRP A 277 -25.66 -14.28 -13.20
C TRP A 277 -26.68 -14.77 -14.26
N LYS A 278 -26.32 -14.73 -15.55
CA LYS A 278 -27.20 -15.12 -16.67
C LYS A 278 -26.44 -15.74 -17.85
N VAL A 279 -25.79 -16.87 -17.63
CA VAL A 279 -25.67 -17.92 -18.68
C VAL A 279 -25.88 -19.31 -18.06
N LEU A 280 -27.00 -19.49 -17.36
CA LEU A 280 -27.59 -20.81 -17.09
C LEU A 280 -29.11 -20.70 -17.27
N VAL A 281 -29.53 -20.47 -18.51
CA VAL A 281 -30.82 -20.98 -18.97
C VAL A 281 -30.48 -22.13 -19.90
N PRO A 282 -30.84 -23.39 -19.58
CA PRO A 282 -30.73 -24.47 -20.53
C PRO A 282 -31.65 -24.11 -21.70
N VAL A 283 -31.08 -23.88 -22.88
CA VAL A 283 -31.86 -23.94 -24.11
C VAL A 283 -32.38 -25.37 -24.20
N GLY A 284 -33.68 -25.51 -23.92
CA GLY A 284 -34.39 -26.77 -24.07
C GLY A 284 -34.17 -27.30 -25.49
N ARG A 285 -33.78 -28.58 -25.57
CA ARG A 285 -33.86 -29.32 -26.82
C ARG A 285 -35.32 -29.38 -27.25
N HIS A 286 -35.62 -28.77 -28.38
CA HIS A 286 -36.77 -29.13 -29.19
C HIS A 286 -36.26 -29.87 -30.43
N ALA A 287 -37.00 -30.94 -30.75
CA ALA A 287 -36.78 -31.99 -31.76
C ALA A 287 -35.71 -33.03 -31.41
#